data_AF-A0A9E5F1S8-F1
#
_entry.id   AF-A0A9E5F1S8-F1
#
_cell.length_a   1.000
_cell.length_b   1.000
_cell.length_c   1.000
_cell.angle_alpha   90.00
_cell.angle_beta   90.00
_cell.angle_gamma   90.00
#
_symmetry.space_group_name_H-M   'P 1'
#
loop_
_entity.id
_entity.type
_entity.pdbx_description
1 polymer ?
#
loop_
_entity_poly.entity_id
_entity_poly.type
_entity_poly.pdbx_seq_one_letter_code
_entity_poly.pdbx_strand_id
1 'polypeptide(L)'
;ISGERTWEEQAKIWAQGRSTPGPIVTKSQPGSSPHNYAIAVDFCHDKDKQREGLQPDWNLESYRILGEEAKKLGLESGFWWTKFVDAPHVQLPLSKVGLRIADLRAAYNAGGKAAVFRLLNKYNW
;
A
#
# COMPACT_ATOMS: atom_id res chain seq x y z
N ILE A 1 -1.54 10.26 1.18
CA ILE A 1 -0.96 9.48 2.29
C ILE A 1 -2.05 8.54 2.78
N SER A 2 -1.76 7.24 2.95
CA SER A 2 -2.75 6.22 3.32
C SER A 2 -2.11 5.12 4.17
N GLY A 3 -2.78 4.70 5.23
CA GLY A 3 -2.51 3.44 5.93
C GLY A 3 -3.51 2.38 5.48
N GLU A 4 -4.15 1.72 6.45
CA GLU A 4 -5.29 0.83 6.19
C GLU A 4 -6.42 1.54 5.42
N ARG A 5 -7.08 0.79 4.53
CA ARG A 5 -8.32 1.19 3.88
C ARG A 5 -9.34 0.06 3.95
N THR A 6 -10.54 0.35 4.41
CA THR A 6 -11.69 -0.56 4.31
C THR A 6 -12.01 -0.90 2.86
N TRP A 7 -12.82 -1.94 2.64
CA TRP A 7 -13.23 -2.32 1.29
C TRP A 7 -14.13 -1.25 0.68
N GLU A 8 -14.94 -0.58 1.50
CA GLU A 8 -15.79 0.54 1.12
C GLU A 8 -14.96 1.76 0.70
N GLU A 9 -13.91 2.11 1.45
CA GLU A 9 -12.98 3.20 1.05
C GLU A 9 -12.24 2.86 -0.24
N GLN A 10 -11.81 1.61 -0.40
CA GLN A 10 -11.20 1.15 -1.65
C GLN A 10 -12.19 1.21 -2.81
N ALA A 11 -13.46 0.89 -2.58
CA ALA A 11 -14.51 0.97 -3.60
C ALA A 11 -14.73 2.41 -4.07
N LYS A 12 -14.75 3.36 -3.13
CA LYS A 12 -14.90 4.80 -3.44
C LYS A 12 -13.79 5.30 -4.34
N ILE A 13 -12.52 5.02 -4.02
CA ILE A 13 -11.41 5.50 -4.87
C ILE A 13 -11.25 4.68 -6.16
N TRP A 14 -11.69 3.42 -6.18
CA TRP A 14 -11.76 2.62 -7.40
C TRP A 14 -12.79 3.19 -8.37
N ALA A 15 -13.90 3.73 -7.87
CA ALA A 15 -14.92 4.38 -8.69
C ALA A 15 -14.43 5.67 -9.37
N GLN A 16 -13.39 6.33 -8.83
CA GLN A 16 -12.85 7.59 -9.38
C GLN A 16 -12.23 7.38 -10.77
N GLY A 17 -12.65 8.20 -11.75
CA GLY A 17 -12.27 8.07 -13.15
C GLY A 17 -12.89 6.88 -13.87
N ARG A 18 -13.86 6.20 -13.24
CA ARG A 18 -14.63 5.08 -13.83
C ARG A 18 -16.13 5.39 -13.81
N SER A 19 -16.73 5.40 -12.63
CA SER A 19 -18.15 5.70 -12.41
C SER A 19 -18.39 7.03 -11.67
N THR A 20 -17.32 7.67 -11.20
CA THR A 20 -17.35 9.02 -10.62
C THR A 20 -16.25 9.90 -11.27
N PRO A 21 -16.44 11.22 -11.36
CA PRO A 21 -15.45 12.11 -11.99
C PRO A 21 -14.08 12.10 -11.29
N GLY A 22 -13.04 12.49 -12.03
CA GLY A 22 -11.67 12.63 -11.53
C GLY A 22 -10.68 11.64 -12.17
N PRO A 23 -9.37 11.75 -11.86
CA PRO A 23 -8.37 10.81 -12.36
C PRO A 23 -8.51 9.42 -11.74
N ILE A 24 -8.07 8.38 -12.45
CA ILE A 24 -7.92 7.04 -11.88
C ILE A 24 -6.74 7.06 -10.89
N VAL A 25 -7.04 6.90 -9.60
CA VAL A 25 -6.04 6.89 -8.52
C VAL A 25 -5.63 5.50 -8.06
N THR A 26 -6.29 4.45 -8.53
CA THR A 26 -5.94 3.06 -8.19
C THR A 26 -6.32 2.06 -9.28
N LYS A 27 -5.52 0.99 -9.37
CA LYS A 27 -5.80 -0.19 -10.18
C LYS A 27 -6.29 -1.40 -9.36
N SER A 28 -6.45 -1.24 -8.04
CA SER A 28 -6.90 -2.30 -7.16
C SER A 28 -8.40 -2.16 -6.87
N GLN A 29 -9.16 -3.22 -7.13
CA GLN A 29 -10.54 -3.35 -6.68
C GLN A 29 -10.62 -3.51 -5.14
N PRO A 30 -11.80 -3.35 -4.53
CA PRO A 30 -12.04 -3.71 -3.13
C PRO A 30 -11.57 -5.15 -2.82
N GLY A 31 -10.78 -5.30 -1.75
CA GLY A 31 -10.19 -6.59 -1.38
C GLY A 31 -8.99 -7.02 -2.25
N SER A 32 -8.55 -6.20 -3.19
CA SER A 32 -7.36 -6.45 -4.01
C SER A 32 -6.19 -5.54 -3.68
N SER A 33 -6.34 -4.61 -2.73
CA SER A 33 -5.25 -3.75 -2.28
C SER A 33 -4.59 -4.29 -1.00
N PRO A 34 -3.25 -4.24 -0.88
CA PRO A 34 -2.53 -4.46 0.38
C PRO A 34 -3.06 -3.61 1.55
N HIS A 35 -3.53 -2.40 1.27
CA HIS A 35 -4.12 -1.51 2.28
C HIS A 35 -5.42 -2.07 2.87
N ASN A 36 -6.13 -2.96 2.17
CA ASN A 36 -7.31 -3.64 2.69
C ASN A 36 -7.00 -4.63 3.82
N TYR A 37 -5.72 -4.90 4.05
CA TYR A 37 -5.25 -5.88 5.01
C TYR A 37 -4.29 -5.28 6.05
N ALA A 38 -4.16 -3.95 6.09
CA ALA A 38 -3.27 -3.23 7.00
C ALA A 38 -1.79 -3.68 6.92
N ILE A 39 -1.34 -4.08 5.73
CA ILE A 39 0.05 -4.52 5.48
C ILE A 39 0.85 -3.52 4.63
N ALA A 40 0.29 -2.34 4.36
CA ALA A 40 0.91 -1.33 3.51
C ALA A 40 0.65 0.09 4.00
N VAL A 41 1.59 0.98 3.68
CA VAL A 41 1.57 2.39 4.02
C VAL A 41 2.10 3.19 2.83
N ASP A 42 1.40 4.27 2.48
CA ASP A 42 1.84 5.26 1.51
C ASP A 42 2.38 6.48 2.25
N PHE A 43 3.64 6.81 2.02
CA PHE A 43 4.33 7.95 2.60
C PHE A 43 4.08 9.23 1.79
N CYS A 44 4.56 10.36 2.28
CA CYS A 44 4.72 11.55 1.46
C CYS A 44 5.97 12.28 1.93
N HIS A 45 6.84 12.64 0.99
CA HIS A 45 7.98 13.47 1.29
C HIS A 45 7.53 14.93 1.45
N ASP A 46 7.82 15.50 2.61
CA ASP A 46 7.64 16.92 2.86
C ASP A 46 8.87 17.70 2.40
N LYS A 47 8.78 18.40 1.26
CA LYS A 47 9.91 19.11 0.67
C LYS A 47 10.29 20.40 1.38
N ASP A 48 9.41 20.94 2.22
CA ASP A 48 9.62 22.22 2.87
C ASP A 48 9.03 22.23 4.28
N LYS A 49 9.82 21.71 5.21
CA LYS A 49 9.50 21.61 6.63
C LYS A 49 9.45 22.97 7.34
N GLN A 50 9.87 24.05 6.69
CA GLN A 50 9.82 25.40 7.27
C GLN A 50 8.44 26.04 7.08
N ARG A 51 7.63 25.52 6.14
CA ARG A 51 6.25 25.96 5.94
C ARG A 51 5.30 25.08 6.75
N GLU A 52 4.28 25.71 7.32
CA GLU A 52 3.26 24.98 8.06
C GLU A 52 2.46 24.06 7.14
N GLY A 53 2.21 22.85 7.64
CA GLY A 53 1.50 21.80 6.91
C GLY A 53 2.37 21.07 5.90
N LEU A 54 1.93 19.87 5.52
CA LEU A 54 2.63 19.03 4.57
C LEU A 54 2.81 19.75 3.23
N GLN A 55 4.04 19.83 2.73
CA GLN A 55 4.34 20.30 1.38
C GLN A 55 4.76 19.09 0.51
N PRO A 56 3.82 18.44 -0.21
CA PRO A 56 4.12 17.21 -0.91
C PRO A 56 5.16 17.40 -2.01
N ASP A 57 6.11 16.47 -2.04
CA ASP A 57 6.95 16.20 -3.19
C ASP A 57 6.47 14.95 -3.93
N TRP A 58 6.14 15.11 -5.20
CA TRP A 58 5.73 14.01 -6.08
C TRP A 58 6.83 13.60 -7.06
N ASN A 59 8.04 14.15 -6.93
CA ASN A 59 9.19 13.67 -7.67
C ASN A 59 9.54 12.26 -7.21
N LEU A 60 9.68 11.34 -8.18
CA LEU A 60 10.07 9.94 -7.92
C LEU A 60 11.34 9.85 -7.05
N GLU A 61 12.35 10.64 -7.39
CA GLU A 61 13.67 10.55 -6.76
C GLU A 61 13.66 10.90 -5.27
N SER A 62 12.71 11.74 -4.87
CA SER A 62 12.51 12.12 -3.47
C SER A 62 12.11 10.93 -2.57
N TYR A 63 11.68 9.82 -3.16
CA TYR A 63 11.35 8.58 -2.47
C TYR A 63 12.47 7.53 -2.51
N ARG A 64 13.64 7.82 -3.10
CA ARG A 64 14.75 6.84 -3.18
C ARG A 64 15.15 6.34 -1.79
N ILE A 65 15.37 7.25 -0.85
CA ILE A 65 15.78 6.90 0.52
C ILE A 65 14.72 6.01 1.17
N LEU A 66 13.44 6.31 0.99
CA LEU A 66 12.35 5.45 1.48
C LEU A 66 12.45 4.03 0.90
N GLY A 67 12.65 3.92 -0.42
CA GLY A 67 12.80 2.64 -1.09
C GLY A 67 14.03 1.85 -0.62
N GLU A 68 15.16 2.52 -0.38
CA GLU A 68 16.39 1.91 0.12
C GLU A 68 16.24 1.40 1.55
N GLU A 69 15.69 2.22 2.46
CA GLU A 69 15.46 1.85 3.85
C GLU A 69 14.41 0.74 3.99
N ALA A 70 13.32 0.80 3.23
CA ALA A 70 12.32 -0.27 3.19
C ALA A 70 12.97 -1.62 2.81
N LYS A 71 13.85 -1.62 1.79
CA LYS A 71 14.55 -2.82 1.35
C LYS A 71 15.51 -3.35 2.43
N LYS A 72 16.23 -2.49 3.16
CA LYS A 72 17.11 -2.88 4.28
C LYS A 72 16.33 -3.56 5.40
N LEU A 73 15.12 -3.08 5.67
CA LEU A 73 14.19 -3.66 6.63
C LEU A 73 13.47 -4.91 6.10
N GLY A 74 13.82 -5.38 4.92
CA GLY A 74 13.22 -6.56 4.32
C GLY A 74 11.85 -6.33 3.69
N LEU A 75 11.32 -5.10 3.68
CA LEU A 75 10.02 -4.74 3.11
C LEU A 75 10.06 -4.66 1.57
N GLU A 76 8.89 -4.65 0.95
CA GLU A 76 8.71 -4.31 -0.46
C GLU A 76 8.36 -2.83 -0.59
N SER A 77 8.96 -2.14 -1.56
CA SER A 77 8.65 -0.74 -1.88
C SER A 77 8.31 -0.59 -3.35
N GLY A 78 7.24 0.15 -3.62
CA GLY A 78 6.77 0.46 -4.97
C GLY A 78 7.71 1.38 -5.75
N PHE A 79 8.69 2.00 -5.10
CA PHE A 79 9.80 2.69 -5.76
C PHE A 79 10.60 1.76 -6.69
N TRP A 80 10.74 0.49 -6.32
CA TRP A 80 11.51 -0.50 -7.09
C TRP A 80 10.68 -1.27 -8.13
N TRP A 81 9.38 -1.03 -8.23
CA TRP A 81 8.54 -1.71 -9.21
C TRP A 81 8.91 -1.28 -10.63
N THR A 82 8.93 -2.22 -11.58
CA THR A 82 9.23 -1.92 -12.99
C THR A 82 7.98 -1.61 -13.81
N LYS A 83 6.79 -1.94 -13.28
CA LYS A 83 5.49 -1.65 -13.86
C LYS A 83 4.65 -0.94 -12.81
N PHE A 84 4.01 0.16 -13.20
CA PHE A 84 3.18 0.97 -12.29
C PHE A 84 3.93 1.38 -11.02
N VAL A 85 5.07 2.06 -11.21
CA VAL A 85 5.87 2.62 -10.11
C VAL A 85 4.98 3.41 -9.15
N ASP A 86 4.94 3.00 -7.90
CA ASP A 86 4.18 3.64 -6.82
C ASP A 86 5.17 3.99 -5.70
N ALA A 87 5.96 5.03 -5.95
CA ALA A 87 7.12 5.40 -5.15
C ALA A 87 6.83 5.59 -3.64
N PRO A 88 5.70 6.17 -3.24
CA PRO A 88 5.39 6.34 -1.82
C PRO A 88 4.98 5.05 -1.11
N HIS A 89 4.67 3.98 -1.84
CA HIS A 89 4.10 2.75 -1.32
C HIS A 89 5.15 1.82 -0.71
N VAL A 90 4.89 1.32 0.49
CA VAL A 90 5.68 0.29 1.17
C VAL A 90 4.75 -0.78 1.76
N GLN A 91 5.09 -2.05 1.61
CA GLN A 91 4.28 -3.18 2.08
C GLN A 91 5.09 -4.37 2.60
N LEU A 92 4.42 -5.29 3.29
CA LEU A 92 4.97 -6.62 3.55
C LEU A 92 5.20 -7.39 2.23
N PRO A 93 6.36 -8.05 2.04
CA PRO A 93 6.70 -8.71 0.79
C PRO A 93 6.07 -10.13 0.74
N LEU A 94 4.76 -10.21 0.49
CA LEU A 94 3.99 -11.46 0.47
C LEU A 94 4.63 -12.57 -0.39
N SER A 95 5.21 -12.20 -1.52
CA SER A 95 5.85 -13.14 -2.44
C SER A 95 7.05 -13.87 -1.84
N LYS A 96 7.78 -13.26 -0.88
CA LYS A 96 8.91 -13.90 -0.18
C LYS A 96 8.47 -15.12 0.63
N VAL A 97 7.21 -15.17 1.02
CA VAL A 97 6.62 -16.24 1.84
C VAL A 97 5.58 -17.06 1.08
N GLY A 98 5.52 -16.90 -0.25
CA GLY A 98 4.59 -17.63 -1.11
C GLY A 98 3.13 -17.21 -0.98
N LEU A 99 2.84 -16.08 -0.33
CA LEU A 99 1.48 -15.55 -0.19
C LEU A 99 1.13 -14.60 -1.34
N ARG A 100 -0.17 -14.52 -1.62
CA ARG A 100 -0.78 -13.58 -2.56
C ARG A 100 -1.90 -12.83 -1.86
N ILE A 101 -2.31 -11.70 -2.43
CA ILE A 101 -3.47 -10.94 -1.95
C ILE A 101 -4.75 -11.80 -1.86
N ALA A 102 -4.91 -12.78 -2.75
CA ALA A 102 -6.03 -13.71 -2.70
C ALA A 102 -6.08 -14.55 -1.41
N ASP A 103 -4.92 -14.90 -0.84
CA ASP A 103 -4.83 -15.68 0.39
C ASP A 103 -5.22 -14.82 1.61
N LEU A 104 -4.81 -13.53 1.60
CA LEU A 104 -5.24 -12.55 2.60
C LEU A 104 -6.74 -12.26 2.52
N ARG A 105 -7.29 -12.16 1.30
CA ARG A 105 -8.72 -12.02 1.07
C ARG A 105 -9.51 -13.20 1.63
N ALA A 106 -9.03 -14.42 1.40
CA ALA A 106 -9.66 -15.63 1.93
C ALA A 106 -9.64 -15.63 3.47
N ALA A 107 -8.50 -15.28 4.09
CA ALA A 107 -8.41 -15.15 5.54
C ALA A 107 -9.36 -14.06 6.08
N TYR A 108 -9.41 -12.90 5.42
CA TYR A 108 -10.30 -11.80 5.81
C TYR A 108 -11.77 -12.21 5.73
N ASN A 109 -12.19 -12.88 4.67
CA ASN A 109 -13.57 -13.38 4.56
C ASN A 109 -13.91 -14.43 5.62
N ALA A 110 -12.93 -15.22 6.08
CA ALA A 110 -13.14 -16.26 7.07
C ALA A 110 -13.21 -15.75 8.52
N GLY A 111 -12.59 -14.60 8.83
CA GLY A 111 -12.54 -14.13 10.21
C GLY A 111 -12.01 -12.71 10.39
N GLY A 112 -12.22 -11.87 9.39
CA GLY A 112 -11.78 -10.49 9.34
C GLY A 112 -10.27 -10.32 9.46
N LYS A 113 -9.86 -9.13 9.87
CA LYS A 113 -8.45 -8.74 10.02
C LYS A 113 -7.68 -9.62 11.00
N ALA A 114 -8.33 -10.11 12.05
CA ALA A 114 -7.71 -11.01 13.02
C ALA A 114 -7.26 -12.33 12.36
N ALA A 115 -8.05 -12.88 11.44
CA ALA A 115 -7.66 -14.06 10.68
C ALA A 115 -6.48 -13.78 9.72
N VAL A 116 -6.43 -12.57 9.14
CA VAL A 116 -5.30 -12.13 8.31
C VAL A 116 -4.01 -12.10 9.13
N PHE A 117 -4.02 -11.44 10.30
CA PHE A 117 -2.82 -11.39 11.14
C PHE A 117 -2.42 -12.78 11.68
N ARG A 118 -3.38 -13.66 12.00
CA ARG A 118 -3.06 -15.06 12.33
C ARG A 118 -2.39 -15.81 11.19
N LEU A 119 -2.75 -15.54 9.94
CA LEU A 119 -2.06 -16.10 8.78
C LEU A 119 -0.64 -15.53 8.67
N LEU A 120 -0.49 -14.21 8.75
CA LEU A 120 0.80 -13.53 8.59
C LEU A 120 1.80 -13.88 9.69
N ASN A 121 1.35 -14.06 10.94
CA ASN A 121 2.21 -14.41 12.07
C ASN A 121 2.91 -15.77 11.94
N LYS A 122 2.53 -16.61 10.97
CA LYS A 122 3.20 -17.88 10.69
C LYS A 122 4.58 -17.72 10.04
N TYR A 123 4.90 -16.52 9.55
CA TYR A 123 6.05 -16.30 8.66
C TYR A 123 7.20 -15.48 9.26
N ASN A 124 7.11 -15.08 10.54
CA ASN A 124 8.17 -14.36 11.27
C ASN A 124 8.83 -13.25 10.43
N TRP A 125 8.05 -12.20 10.13
CA TRP A 125 8.47 -11.03 9.35
C TRP A 125 9.60 -10.24 10.01
#